data_AF-A0A1S3KBP3-F1
#
_entry.id   AF-A0A1S3KBP3-F1
#
_cell.length_a   1.000
_cell.length_b   1.000
_cell.length_c   1.000
_cell.angle_alpha   90.00
_cell.angle_beta   90.00
_cell.angle_gamma   90.00
#
_symmetry.space_group_name_H-M   'P 1'
#
loop_
_entity.id
_entity.type
_entity.pdbx_description
1 polymer ?
#
loop_
_entity_poly.entity_id
_entity_poly.type
_entity_poly.pdbx_seq_one_letter_code
_entity_poly.pdbx_strand_id
1 'polypeptide(L)'
;MMEAMWPCPWKAVWSSCIASEEDEEGSEEMFEVLVSVRKIYLDKEYAKVHLVRPFTCTNPKMTQCEFYTWLRMDMMNVVPLYEIYPIKDEGLNYLEPIAKAIDSARFFYQYLWRFWDSEEPDDYEWISRHLERRLRLYYDIQEGKVPDASNFKKCFETMVIEANEKHSELVDLYSAVSMSDSDTDLNTTDQELTQCADDLKVLRDKLEMMEDPVLRLQVLGTVEDTDK
;
A
#
# COMPACT_ATOMS: atom_id res chain seq x y z
N MET A 1 0.16 10.84 31.11
CA MET A 1 0.40 10.11 29.86
C MET A 1 0.68 8.66 30.25
N MET A 2 -0.34 7.80 30.17
CA MET A 2 -0.25 6.42 30.64
C MET A 2 0.26 5.60 29.44
N GLU A 3 1.53 5.20 29.45
CA GLU A 3 2.02 4.21 28.49
C GLU A 3 1.25 2.92 28.76
N ALA A 4 0.33 2.58 27.86
CA ALA A 4 -0.30 1.26 27.87
C ALA A 4 0.83 0.23 27.78
N MET A 5 1.06 -0.48 28.90
CA MET A 5 1.97 -1.61 28.97
C MET A 5 1.39 -2.69 28.06
N TRP A 6 1.81 -2.68 26.80
CA TRP A 6 1.44 -3.72 25.84
C TRP A 6 1.83 -5.08 26.42
N PRO A 7 0.97 -6.10 26.30
CA PRO A 7 1.26 -7.42 26.82
C PRO A 7 2.49 -8.01 26.11
N CYS A 8 3.01 -9.11 26.67
CA CYS A 8 4.25 -9.75 26.26
C CYS A 8 4.45 -9.82 24.73
N PRO A 9 5.70 -9.73 24.26
CA PRO A 9 6.02 -9.85 22.85
C PRO A 9 5.37 -11.08 22.23
N TRP A 10 4.76 -10.90 21.06
CA TRP A 10 4.11 -11.97 20.31
C TRP A 10 4.77 -12.12 18.94
N LYS A 11 4.49 -13.22 18.24
CA LYS A 11 5.13 -13.55 16.96
C LYS A 11 4.24 -13.19 15.78
N ALA A 12 4.87 -12.70 14.71
CA ALA A 12 4.21 -12.38 13.46
C ALA A 12 5.10 -12.77 12.28
N VAL A 13 4.49 -12.95 11.12
CA VAL A 13 5.20 -12.93 9.84
C VAL A 13 5.20 -11.48 9.35
N TRP A 14 6.38 -10.99 8.99
CA TRP A 14 6.52 -9.75 8.22
C TRP A 14 6.66 -10.14 6.75
N SER A 15 5.75 -9.64 5.92
CA SER A 15 5.70 -9.89 4.47
C SER A 15 5.83 -8.57 3.73
N SER A 16 6.86 -8.42 2.90
CA SER A 16 7.09 -7.22 2.10
C SER A 16 7.84 -7.56 0.81
N CYS A 17 8.06 -6.56 -0.03
CA CYS A 17 8.78 -6.66 -1.30
C CYS A 17 10.16 -6.00 -1.19
N ILE A 18 11.14 -6.55 -1.90
CA ILE A 18 12.41 -5.88 -2.17
C ILE A 18 12.54 -5.67 -3.68
N ALA A 19 12.96 -4.46 -4.09
CA ALA A 19 13.24 -4.19 -5.49
C ALA A 19 14.36 -5.12 -5.95
N SER A 20 14.14 -5.86 -7.05
CA SER A 20 15.21 -6.65 -7.64
C SER A 20 16.12 -5.73 -8.46
N GLU A 21 17.42 -5.83 -8.21
CA GLU A 21 18.43 -5.07 -8.96
C GLU A 21 18.79 -5.75 -10.30
N GLU A 22 18.32 -6.99 -10.52
CA GLU A 22 18.80 -7.87 -11.60
C GLU A 22 17.86 -7.95 -12.83
N ASP A 23 16.62 -7.45 -12.74
CA ASP A 23 15.65 -7.51 -13.85
C ASP A 23 15.45 -6.10 -14.47
N GLU A 24 15.61 -5.96 -15.80
CA GLU A 24 15.39 -4.70 -16.54
C GLU A 24 13.92 -4.24 -16.49
N GLU A 25 13.00 -5.14 -16.16
CA GLU A 25 11.65 -4.82 -15.68
C GLU A 25 11.72 -4.87 -14.15
N GLY A 26 11.48 -3.75 -13.46
CA GLY A 26 11.56 -3.62 -12.01
C GLY A 26 10.70 -4.64 -11.25
N SER A 27 11.18 -5.88 -11.16
CA SER A 27 10.47 -6.99 -10.56
C SER A 27 10.67 -6.92 -9.06
N GLU A 28 9.58 -6.88 -8.31
CA GLU A 28 9.61 -6.90 -6.85
C GLU A 28 9.64 -8.35 -6.36
N GLU A 29 10.59 -8.68 -5.48
CA GLU A 29 10.64 -9.98 -4.84
C GLU A 29 9.97 -9.94 -3.45
N MET A 30 8.94 -10.76 -3.28
CA MET A 30 8.26 -10.93 -2.00
C MET A 30 9.10 -11.80 -1.06
N PHE A 31 9.33 -11.32 0.16
CA PHE A 31 9.92 -12.08 1.25
C PHE A 31 8.98 -12.21 2.44
N GLU A 32 9.18 -13.26 3.24
CA GLU A 32 8.48 -13.46 4.51
C GLU A 32 9.46 -13.79 5.63
N VAL A 33 9.42 -13.04 6.73
CA VAL A 33 10.34 -13.20 7.86
C VAL A 33 9.60 -13.33 9.18
N LEU A 34 10.02 -14.28 10.01
CA LEU A 34 9.49 -14.43 11.36
C LEU A 34 10.03 -13.33 12.29
N VAL A 35 9.12 -12.53 12.84
CA VAL A 35 9.43 -11.42 13.75
C VAL A 35 8.70 -11.53 15.08
N SER A 36 9.27 -10.90 16.11
CA SER A 36 8.62 -10.69 17.40
C SER A 36 8.22 -9.22 17.53
N VAL A 37 6.93 -8.97 17.61
CA VAL A 37 6.36 -7.63 17.76
C VAL A 37 6.50 -7.19 19.21
N ARG A 38 7.12 -6.03 19.42
CA ARG A 38 7.42 -5.47 20.76
C ARG A 38 6.48 -4.33 21.13
N LYS A 39 6.13 -3.48 20.16
CA LYS A 39 5.28 -2.31 20.40
C LYS A 39 4.57 -1.95 19.10
N ILE A 40 3.30 -1.56 19.20
CA ILE A 40 2.51 -1.05 18.08
C ILE A 40 2.27 0.43 18.31
N TYR A 41 2.36 1.21 17.24
CA TYR A 41 2.04 2.63 17.19
C TYR A 41 0.90 2.80 16.19
N LEU A 42 -0.34 2.72 16.67
CA LEU A 42 -1.54 2.84 15.82
C LEU A 42 -1.63 4.23 15.19
N ASP A 43 -1.22 5.26 15.92
CA ASP A 43 -1.19 6.67 15.50
C ASP A 43 -0.18 6.95 14.38
N LYS A 44 0.79 6.05 14.21
CA LYS A 44 1.87 6.19 13.22
C LYS A 44 1.93 5.03 12.24
N GLU A 45 0.94 4.14 12.31
CA GLU A 45 0.76 3.03 11.39
C GLU A 45 1.96 2.07 11.28
N TYR A 46 2.80 1.99 12.31
CA TYR A 46 3.95 1.07 12.32
C TYR A 46 4.05 0.26 13.62
N ALA A 47 4.76 -0.86 13.57
CA ALA A 47 5.17 -1.61 14.75
C ALA A 47 6.69 -1.67 14.89
N LYS A 48 7.13 -1.76 16.14
CA LYS A 48 8.49 -2.14 16.45
C LYS A 48 8.63 -3.65 16.57
N VAL A 49 9.53 -4.22 15.79
CA VAL A 49 9.77 -5.66 15.68
C VAL A 49 11.21 -6.03 15.99
N HIS A 50 11.45 -7.32 16.25
CA HIS A 50 12.78 -7.91 16.34
C HIS A 50 12.79 -9.22 15.54
N LEU A 51 13.87 -9.47 14.81
CA LEU A 51 14.07 -10.75 14.14
C LEU A 51 14.12 -11.90 15.16
N VAL A 52 13.34 -12.95 14.92
CA VAL A 52 13.35 -14.16 15.77
C VAL A 52 14.58 -14.99 15.45
N ARG A 53 15.11 -15.71 16.46
CA ARG A 53 16.18 -16.70 16.30
C ARG A 53 15.63 -18.12 16.48
N PRO A 54 16.04 -19.10 15.67
CA PRO A 54 16.90 -18.95 14.47
C PRO A 54 16.22 -18.13 13.37
N PHE A 55 17.00 -17.37 12.62
CA PHE A 55 16.50 -16.54 11.53
C PHE A 55 15.87 -17.44 10.46
N THR A 56 14.67 -17.09 10.01
CA THR A 56 13.93 -17.84 8.99
C THR A 56 13.34 -16.83 8.01
N CYS A 57 13.62 -17.05 6.73
CA CYS A 57 13.10 -16.26 5.62
C CYS A 57 12.67 -17.20 4.49
N THR A 58 11.52 -16.91 3.87
CA THR A 58 11.04 -17.56 2.64
C THR A 58 11.42 -16.70 1.43
N ASN A 59 11.85 -17.34 0.34
CA ASN A 59 12.24 -16.71 -0.94
C ASN A 59 13.31 -15.61 -0.87
N PRO A 60 14.46 -15.78 -0.19
CA PRO A 60 15.55 -14.82 -0.37
C PRO A 60 16.36 -15.15 -1.64
N LYS A 61 16.48 -14.21 -2.59
CA LYS A 61 17.48 -14.29 -3.69
C LYS A 61 18.91 -14.38 -3.15
N MET A 62 19.21 -13.65 -2.08
CA MET A 62 20.53 -13.65 -1.43
C MET A 62 20.63 -14.70 -0.32
N THR A 63 21.83 -14.96 0.20
CA THR A 63 21.98 -15.91 1.31
C THR A 63 21.29 -15.40 2.58
N GLN A 64 20.84 -16.31 3.46
CA GLN A 64 20.22 -15.92 4.73
C GLN A 64 21.12 -15.00 5.58
N CYS A 65 22.44 -15.15 5.50
CA CYS A 65 23.40 -14.29 6.20
C CYS A 65 23.45 -12.87 5.63
N GLU A 66 23.46 -12.73 4.30
CA GLU A 66 23.42 -11.44 3.61
C GLU A 66 22.10 -10.74 3.91
N PHE A 67 20.98 -11.45 3.79
CA PHE A 67 19.65 -10.89 4.03
C PHE A 67 19.48 -10.44 5.50
N TYR A 68 19.95 -11.26 6.45
CA TYR A 68 19.97 -10.87 7.86
C TYR A 68 20.85 -9.62 8.11
N THR A 69 21.95 -9.49 7.38
CA THR A 69 22.86 -8.33 7.51
C THR A 69 22.21 -7.08 6.92
N TRP A 70 21.56 -7.19 5.75
CA TRP A 70 20.78 -6.13 5.14
C TRP A 70 19.68 -5.61 6.08
N LEU A 71 18.83 -6.50 6.60
CA LEU A 71 17.80 -6.17 7.58
C LEU A 71 18.33 -5.49 8.86
N ARG A 72 19.55 -5.85 9.27
CA ARG A 72 20.23 -5.27 10.44
C ARG A 72 20.79 -3.88 10.16
N MET A 73 21.35 -3.67 8.97
CA MET A 73 22.01 -2.42 8.58
C MET A 73 21.00 -1.30 8.37
N ASP A 74 19.82 -1.61 7.84
CA ASP A 74 18.79 -0.61 7.53
C ASP A 74 17.97 -0.13 8.75
N MET A 75 18.37 -0.52 9.97
CA MET A 75 17.63 -0.21 11.21
C MET A 75 16.13 -0.56 11.17
N MET A 76 15.69 -1.49 10.30
CA MET A 76 14.29 -1.95 10.18
C MET A 76 13.86 -2.81 11.38
N ASN A 77 13.84 -2.18 12.55
CA ASN A 77 13.03 -2.61 13.67
C ASN A 77 11.65 -1.97 13.59
N VAL A 78 11.36 -1.20 12.55
CA VAL A 78 10.10 -0.50 12.31
C VAL A 78 9.53 -1.05 11.02
N VAL A 79 8.34 -1.63 11.09
CA VAL A 79 7.64 -2.17 9.93
C VAL A 79 6.24 -1.59 9.89
N PRO A 80 5.69 -1.26 8.71
CA PRO A 80 4.31 -0.82 8.60
C PRO A 80 3.35 -1.87 9.18
N LEU A 81 2.29 -1.44 9.85
CA LEU A 81 1.33 -2.36 10.47
C LEU A 81 0.67 -3.27 9.45
N TYR A 82 0.49 -2.77 8.23
CA TYR A 82 -0.16 -3.53 7.17
C TYR A 82 0.71 -4.64 6.55
N GLU A 83 2.00 -4.70 6.88
CA GLU A 83 2.91 -5.78 6.45
C GLU A 83 3.04 -6.89 7.51
N ILE A 84 2.36 -6.77 8.65
CA ILE A 84 2.47 -7.70 9.78
C ILE A 84 1.28 -8.66 9.80
N TYR A 85 1.58 -9.95 9.89
CA TYR A 85 0.62 -11.05 9.93
C TYR A 85 0.74 -11.78 11.28
N PRO A 86 -0.17 -11.52 12.24
CA PRO A 86 -0.09 -12.14 13.56
C PRO A 86 -0.23 -13.66 13.52
N ILE A 87 0.65 -14.36 14.23
CA ILE A 87 0.60 -15.81 14.36
C ILE A 87 -0.25 -16.16 15.57
N LYS A 88 -1.29 -16.97 15.37
CA LYS A 88 -2.14 -17.43 16.46
C LYS A 88 -1.32 -18.19 17.50
N ASP A 89 -1.45 -17.78 18.75
CA ASP A 89 -0.86 -18.45 19.90
C ASP A 89 -1.98 -18.73 20.92
N GLU A 90 -2.24 -20.01 21.17
CA GLU A 90 -3.31 -20.46 22.08
C GLU A 90 -3.08 -20.02 23.54
N GLY A 91 -1.84 -19.66 23.89
CA GLY A 91 -1.52 -19.09 25.20
C GLY A 91 -1.83 -17.59 25.31
N LEU A 92 -2.11 -16.89 24.21
CA LEU A 92 -2.23 -15.43 24.15
C LEU A 92 -3.64 -15.02 23.68
N ASN A 93 -4.66 -15.24 24.51
CA ASN A 93 -6.05 -14.88 24.19
C ASN A 93 -6.25 -13.38 23.87
N TYR A 94 -5.38 -12.51 24.37
CA TYR A 94 -5.42 -11.07 24.06
C TYR A 94 -4.98 -10.76 22.62
N LEU A 95 -4.31 -11.70 21.92
CA LEU A 95 -3.78 -11.49 20.58
C LEU A 95 -4.88 -11.52 19.52
N GLU A 96 -5.99 -12.22 19.75
CA GLU A 96 -7.06 -12.33 18.75
C GLU A 96 -7.70 -10.97 18.40
N PRO A 97 -8.08 -10.11 19.37
CA PRO A 97 -8.53 -8.75 19.05
C PRO A 97 -7.49 -7.90 18.31
N ILE A 98 -6.20 -8.04 18.66
CA ILE A 98 -5.11 -7.32 18.00
C ILE A 98 -4.96 -7.78 16.55
N ALA A 99 -5.02 -9.09 16.32
CA ALA A 99 -4.96 -9.66 14.99
C ALA A 99 -6.10 -9.16 14.12
N LYS A 100 -7.34 -9.18 14.63
CA LYS A 100 -8.50 -8.63 13.93
C LYS A 100 -8.36 -7.14 13.62
N ALA A 101 -7.77 -6.35 14.52
CA ALA A 101 -7.54 -4.93 14.29
C ALA A 101 -6.50 -4.69 13.18
N ILE A 102 -5.40 -5.46 13.17
CA ILE A 102 -4.39 -5.40 12.11
C ILE A 102 -4.98 -5.87 10.77
N ASP A 103 -5.76 -6.94 10.75
CA ASP A 103 -6.49 -7.42 9.56
C ASP A 103 -7.42 -6.33 9.00
N SER A 104 -8.16 -5.66 9.88
CA SER A 104 -9.08 -4.59 9.50
C SER A 104 -8.33 -3.37 8.95
N ALA A 105 -7.20 -2.99 9.56
CA ALA A 105 -6.35 -1.92 9.06
C ALA A 105 -5.78 -2.25 7.68
N ARG A 106 -5.28 -3.48 7.48
CA ARG A 106 -4.79 -3.94 6.18
C ARG A 106 -5.86 -3.87 5.11
N PHE A 107 -7.03 -4.41 5.41
CA PHE A 107 -8.15 -4.36 4.49
C PHE A 107 -8.50 -2.90 4.14
N PHE A 108 -8.51 -2.02 5.13
CA PHE A 108 -8.79 -0.61 4.94
C PHE A 108 -7.77 0.06 4.01
N TYR A 109 -6.47 0.01 4.31
CA TYR A 109 -5.47 0.68 3.48
C TYR A 109 -5.26 0.04 2.11
N GLN A 110 -5.47 -1.27 1.99
CA GLN A 110 -5.29 -1.99 0.73
C GLN A 110 -6.47 -1.79 -0.24
N TYR A 111 -7.71 -1.79 0.27
CA TYR A 111 -8.88 -1.83 -0.61
C TYR A 111 -9.77 -0.59 -0.51
N LEU A 112 -9.77 0.10 0.63
CA LEU A 112 -10.71 1.20 0.88
C LEU A 112 -10.08 2.58 0.79
N TRP A 113 -8.87 2.77 1.32
CA TRP A 113 -8.23 4.10 1.38
C TRP A 113 -7.49 4.42 0.08
N ARG A 114 -7.49 5.70 -0.29
CA ARG A 114 -6.69 6.28 -1.39
C ARG A 114 -5.96 7.51 -0.87
N PHE A 115 -4.81 7.85 -1.46
CA PHE A 115 -4.01 9.00 -0.99
C PHE A 115 -4.81 10.32 -1.04
N TRP A 116 -5.67 10.49 -2.05
CA TRP A 116 -6.50 11.68 -2.23
C TRP A 116 -7.69 11.77 -1.26
N ASP A 117 -8.01 10.71 -0.52
CA ASP A 117 -9.07 10.78 0.50
C ASP A 117 -8.69 11.71 1.65
N SER A 118 -7.39 11.89 1.89
CA SER A 118 -6.88 12.80 2.92
C SER A 118 -7.14 14.28 2.62
N GLU A 119 -7.46 14.61 1.36
CA GLU A 119 -7.80 15.96 0.92
C GLU A 119 -9.25 16.33 1.26
N GLU A 120 -10.10 15.35 1.65
CA GLU A 120 -11.49 15.61 1.98
C GLU A 120 -11.61 16.34 3.34
N PRO A 121 -12.32 17.48 3.41
CA PRO A 121 -12.35 18.31 4.61
C PRO A 121 -13.23 17.76 5.75
N ASP A 122 -14.04 16.71 5.52
CA ASP A 122 -14.98 16.15 6.50
C ASP A 122 -15.05 14.61 6.41
N ASP A 123 -14.60 13.93 7.48
CA ASP A 123 -14.64 12.47 7.63
C ASP A 123 -16.05 11.87 7.46
N TYR A 124 -17.11 12.63 7.77
CA TYR A 124 -18.49 12.16 7.61
C TYR A 124 -18.87 12.05 6.13
N GLU A 125 -18.29 12.91 5.28
CA GLU A 125 -18.49 12.85 3.84
C GLU A 125 -17.79 11.63 3.25
N TRP A 126 -16.61 11.26 3.74
CA TRP A 126 -15.85 10.10 3.23
C TRP A 126 -16.64 8.80 3.30
N ILE A 127 -17.29 8.53 4.45
CA ILE A 127 -18.11 7.32 4.62
C ILE A 127 -19.24 7.28 3.57
N SER A 128 -19.92 8.42 3.38
CA SER A 128 -21.05 8.52 2.47
C SER A 128 -20.65 8.47 0.98
N ARG A 129 -19.44 8.92 0.64
CA ARG A 129 -18.95 8.98 -0.74
C ARG A 129 -18.26 7.69 -1.16
N HIS A 130 -17.37 7.18 -0.32
CA HIS A 130 -16.38 6.18 -0.71
C HIS A 130 -16.61 4.81 -0.07
N LEU A 131 -16.88 4.76 1.24
CA LEU A 131 -16.87 3.49 1.99
C LEU A 131 -17.81 2.44 1.39
N GLU A 132 -19.08 2.79 1.16
CA GLU A 132 -20.06 1.84 0.63
C GLU A 132 -19.67 1.35 -0.78
N ARG A 133 -19.20 2.25 -1.64
CA ARG A 133 -18.87 1.94 -3.04
C ARG A 133 -17.65 1.04 -3.13
N ARG A 134 -16.57 1.38 -2.42
CA ARG A 134 -15.31 0.62 -2.41
C ARG A 134 -15.46 -0.74 -1.73
N LEU A 135 -16.23 -0.80 -0.63
CA LEU A 135 -16.56 -2.07 0.02
C LEU A 135 -17.41 -2.96 -0.90
N ARG A 136 -18.41 -2.39 -1.57
CA ARG A 136 -19.23 -3.10 -2.56
C ARG A 136 -18.37 -3.60 -3.72
N LEU A 137 -17.48 -2.76 -4.27
CA LEU A 137 -16.55 -3.14 -5.33
C LEU A 137 -15.73 -4.38 -4.94
N TYR A 138 -15.14 -4.37 -3.74
CA TYR A 138 -14.36 -5.50 -3.24
C TYR A 138 -15.18 -6.80 -3.28
N TYR A 139 -16.37 -6.81 -2.67
CA TYR A 139 -17.21 -8.01 -2.66
C TYR A 139 -17.74 -8.39 -4.04
N ASP A 140 -18.08 -7.42 -4.89
CA ASP A 140 -18.54 -7.70 -6.25
C ASP A 140 -17.45 -8.39 -7.08
N ILE A 141 -16.18 -8.03 -6.89
CA ILE A 141 -15.04 -8.71 -7.53
C ILE A 141 -14.89 -10.13 -6.96
N GLN A 142 -14.87 -10.29 -5.64
CA GLN A 142 -14.69 -11.59 -4.99
C GLN A 142 -15.80 -12.58 -5.30
N GLU A 143 -17.05 -12.10 -5.40
CA GLU A 143 -18.23 -12.92 -5.71
C GLU A 143 -18.46 -13.09 -7.23
N GLY A 144 -17.60 -12.53 -8.08
CA GLY A 144 -17.70 -12.65 -9.53
C GLY A 144 -18.90 -11.94 -10.15
N LYS A 145 -19.42 -10.89 -9.49
CA LYS A 145 -20.50 -10.04 -10.01
C LYS A 145 -20.03 -9.03 -11.06
N VAL A 146 -18.73 -8.77 -11.11
CA VAL A 146 -18.10 -7.97 -12.16
C VAL A 146 -17.76 -8.89 -13.35
N PRO A 147 -18.21 -8.57 -14.58
CA PRO A 147 -17.75 -9.26 -15.79
C PRO A 147 -16.22 -9.28 -15.87
N ASP A 148 -15.67 -10.45 -16.19
CA ASP A 148 -14.21 -10.67 -16.22
C ASP A 148 -13.50 -10.16 -14.93
N ALA A 149 -14.04 -10.52 -13.76
CA ALA A 149 -13.56 -10.06 -12.45
C ALA A 149 -12.05 -10.21 -12.24
N SER A 150 -11.42 -11.23 -12.84
CA SER A 150 -9.97 -11.43 -12.74
C SER A 150 -9.19 -10.34 -13.49
N ASN A 151 -9.58 -10.04 -14.73
CA ASN A 151 -8.93 -8.98 -15.50
C ASN A 151 -9.27 -7.60 -14.92
N PHE A 152 -10.53 -7.38 -14.55
CA PHE A 152 -10.96 -6.15 -13.88
C PHE A 152 -10.12 -5.88 -12.61
N LYS A 153 -9.96 -6.90 -11.74
CA LYS A 153 -9.14 -6.79 -10.53
C LYS A 153 -7.71 -6.40 -10.86
N LYS A 154 -7.10 -7.07 -11.85
CA LYS A 154 -5.72 -6.77 -12.27
C LYS A 154 -5.60 -5.33 -12.78
N CYS A 155 -6.49 -4.90 -13.68
CA CYS A 155 -6.49 -3.53 -14.20
C CYS A 155 -6.66 -2.49 -13.09
N PHE A 156 -7.59 -2.72 -12.16
CA PHE A 156 -7.83 -1.83 -11.02
C PHE A 156 -6.59 -1.73 -10.13
N GLU A 157 -6.00 -2.86 -9.74
CA GLU A 157 -4.79 -2.90 -8.91
C GLU A 157 -3.61 -2.20 -9.60
N THR A 158 -3.40 -2.43 -10.90
CA THR A 158 -2.36 -1.73 -11.67
C THR A 158 -2.59 -0.22 -11.72
N MET A 159 -3.81 0.25 -11.97
CA MET A 159 -4.10 1.69 -11.98
C MET A 159 -3.91 2.33 -10.60
N VAL A 160 -4.23 1.61 -9.51
CA VAL A 160 -4.00 2.10 -8.14
C VAL A 160 -2.49 2.25 -7.88
N ILE A 161 -1.67 1.27 -8.30
CA ILE A 161 -0.20 1.35 -8.18
C ILE A 161 0.33 2.56 -8.98
N GLU A 162 -0.06 2.68 -10.24
CA GLU A 162 0.35 3.78 -11.13
C GLU A 162 -0.04 5.15 -10.55
N ALA A 163 -1.24 5.27 -9.98
CA ALA A 163 -1.68 6.50 -9.33
C ALA A 163 -0.84 6.84 -8.09
N ASN A 164 -0.48 5.85 -7.26
CA ASN A 164 0.39 6.07 -6.10
C ASN A 164 1.80 6.50 -6.51
N GLU A 165 2.37 5.86 -7.53
CA GLU A 165 3.69 6.21 -8.09
C GLU A 165 3.69 7.64 -8.64
N LYS A 166 2.68 8.00 -9.44
CA LYS A 166 2.51 9.35 -9.98
C LYS A 166 2.33 10.39 -8.89
N HIS A 167 1.59 10.06 -7.82
CA HIS A 167 1.48 10.94 -6.68
C HIS A 167 2.82 11.16 -5.97
N SER A 168 3.63 10.11 -5.79
CA SER A 168 4.97 10.21 -5.22
C SER A 168 5.87 11.10 -6.08
N GLU A 169 5.88 10.88 -7.40
CA GLU A 169 6.62 11.70 -8.37
C GLU A 169 6.22 13.18 -8.26
N LEU A 170 4.91 13.46 -8.17
CA LEU A 170 4.39 14.82 -8.02
C LEU A 170 4.88 15.48 -6.74
N VAL A 171 4.86 14.77 -5.60
CA VAL A 171 5.37 15.26 -4.31
C VAL A 171 6.87 15.57 -4.39
N ASP A 172 7.64 14.69 -5.02
CA ASP A 172 9.09 14.87 -5.20
C ASP A 172 9.40 16.09 -6.07
N LEU A 173 8.67 16.27 -7.19
CA LEU A 173 8.79 17.44 -8.06
C LEU A 173 8.46 18.75 -7.31
N TYR A 174 7.39 18.78 -6.51
CA TYR A 174 7.07 19.94 -5.69
C TYR A 174 8.18 20.28 -4.70
N SER A 175 8.79 19.26 -4.09
CA SER A 175 9.91 19.45 -3.17
C SER A 175 11.13 20.03 -3.88
N ALA A 176 11.43 19.55 -5.11
CA ALA A 176 12.55 20.01 -5.91
C ALA A 176 12.38 21.47 -6.36
N VAL A 177 11.17 21.85 -6.80
CA VAL A 177 10.86 23.25 -7.16
C VAL A 177 11.02 24.17 -5.96
N SER A 178 10.56 23.75 -4.78
CA SER A 178 10.72 24.56 -3.56
C SER A 178 12.17 24.78 -3.14
N MET A 179 13.12 23.97 -3.64
CA MET A 179 14.55 24.05 -3.32
C MET A 179 15.40 24.67 -4.44
N SER A 180 14.83 24.96 -5.62
CA SER A 180 15.56 25.48 -6.77
C SER A 180 15.52 27.01 -6.85
N ASP A 181 16.69 27.65 -6.93
CA ASP A 181 16.85 29.12 -7.07
C ASP A 181 17.05 29.57 -8.55
N SER A 182 16.86 28.68 -9.53
CA SER A 182 17.22 28.88 -10.96
C SER A 182 16.00 29.05 -11.88
N ASP A 183 15.76 30.28 -12.38
CA ASP A 183 14.60 30.62 -13.23
C ASP A 183 14.45 29.78 -14.52
N THR A 184 15.55 29.28 -15.10
CA THR A 184 15.51 28.44 -16.30
C THR A 184 15.07 27.00 -16.02
N ASP A 185 15.41 26.46 -14.84
CA ASP A 185 14.99 25.13 -14.43
C ASP A 185 13.53 25.13 -13.96
N LEU A 186 13.02 26.28 -13.50
CA LEU A 186 11.63 26.42 -13.07
C LEU A 186 10.62 26.20 -14.22
N ASN A 187 10.87 26.71 -15.43
CA ASN A 187 9.92 26.57 -16.54
C ASN A 187 9.77 25.13 -17.04
N THR A 188 10.85 24.35 -17.10
CA THR A 188 10.77 22.93 -17.49
C THR A 188 10.09 22.12 -16.40
N THR A 189 10.41 22.40 -15.14
CA THR A 189 9.82 21.71 -13.99
C THR A 189 8.32 22.04 -13.82
N ASP A 190 7.88 23.26 -14.16
CA ASP A 190 6.47 23.67 -14.12
C ASP A 190 5.63 22.91 -15.17
N GLN A 191 6.20 22.67 -16.35
CA GLN A 191 5.55 21.84 -17.38
C GLN A 191 5.43 20.38 -16.93
N GLU A 192 6.49 19.82 -16.34
CA GLU A 192 6.49 18.44 -15.79
C GLU A 192 5.49 18.28 -14.64
N LEU A 193 5.43 19.26 -13.73
CA LEU A 193 4.43 19.31 -12.66
C LEU A 193 3.00 19.30 -13.20
N THR A 194 2.72 20.15 -14.19
CA THR A 194 1.39 20.24 -14.79
C THR A 194 1.00 18.93 -15.46
N GLN A 195 1.89 18.34 -16.23
CA GLN A 195 1.64 17.06 -16.91
C GLN A 195 1.40 15.93 -15.90
N CYS A 196 2.24 15.83 -14.86
CA CYS A 196 2.10 14.81 -13.83
C CYS A 196 0.77 14.95 -13.06
N ALA A 197 0.36 16.19 -12.74
CA ALA A 197 -0.92 16.47 -12.10
C ALA A 197 -2.12 16.12 -12.99
N ASP A 198 -2.04 16.40 -14.29
CA ASP A 198 -3.09 16.05 -15.25
C ASP A 198 -3.23 14.53 -15.42
N ASP A 199 -2.11 13.81 -15.52
CA ASP A 199 -2.10 12.35 -15.61
C ASP A 199 -2.69 11.70 -14.35
N LEU A 200 -2.30 12.20 -13.17
CA LEU A 200 -2.83 11.74 -11.88
C LEU A 200 -4.34 11.94 -11.79
N LYS A 201 -4.83 13.08 -12.29
CA LYS A 201 -6.27 13.38 -12.34
C LYS A 201 -7.01 12.41 -13.25
N VAL A 202 -6.47 12.09 -14.42
CA VAL A 202 -7.06 11.10 -15.34
C VAL A 202 -7.13 9.71 -14.68
N LEU A 203 -6.07 9.28 -13.99
CA LEU A 203 -6.05 8.02 -13.26
C LEU A 203 -7.09 7.99 -12.15
N ARG A 204 -7.16 9.05 -11.34
CA ARG A 204 -8.16 9.19 -10.27
C ARG A 204 -9.57 9.10 -10.82
N ASP A 205 -9.90 9.88 -11.85
CA ASP A 205 -11.25 9.91 -12.42
C ASP A 205 -11.65 8.52 -12.98
N LYS A 206 -10.71 7.79 -13.59
CA LYS A 206 -10.94 6.39 -14.03
C LYS A 206 -11.17 5.45 -12.84
N LEU A 207 -10.37 5.54 -11.78
CA LEU A 207 -10.53 4.72 -10.58
C LEU A 207 -11.88 4.98 -9.89
N GLU A 208 -12.31 6.24 -9.80
CA GLU A 208 -13.63 6.60 -9.27
C GLU A 208 -14.78 6.03 -10.13
N MET A 209 -14.63 6.03 -11.46
CA MET A 209 -15.59 5.36 -12.35
C MET A 209 -15.60 3.83 -12.11
N MET A 210 -14.45 3.20 -11.88
CA MET A 210 -14.35 1.77 -11.55
C MET A 210 -14.99 1.42 -10.19
N GLU A 211 -15.01 2.35 -9.25
CA GLU A 211 -15.68 2.19 -7.95
C GLU A 211 -17.20 2.31 -8.07
N ASP A 212 -17.70 3.11 -9.01
CA ASP A 212 -19.13 3.26 -9.28
C ASP A 212 -19.75 2.02 -9.97
N PRO A 213 -20.76 1.37 -9.38
CA PRO A 213 -21.39 0.18 -9.97
C PRO A 213 -22.05 0.40 -11.33
N VAL A 214 -22.41 1.64 -11.67
CA VAL A 214 -23.03 1.99 -12.95
C VAL A 214 -21.96 2.26 -14.02
N LEU A 215 -20.83 2.85 -13.64
CA LEU A 215 -19.81 3.33 -14.58
C LEU A 215 -18.64 2.36 -14.78
N ARG A 216 -18.41 1.42 -13.85
CA ARG A 216 -17.17 0.63 -13.81
C ARG A 216 -16.81 -0.16 -15.06
N LEU A 217 -17.80 -0.52 -15.87
CA LEU A 217 -17.57 -1.24 -17.13
C LEU A 217 -17.18 -0.34 -18.31
N GLN A 218 -17.38 0.97 -18.19
CA GLN A 218 -17.02 1.93 -19.24
C GLN A 218 -15.50 2.12 -19.35
N VAL A 219 -14.78 1.90 -18.25
CA VAL A 219 -13.32 2.08 -18.16
C VAL A 219 -12.55 1.00 -18.91
N LEU A 220 -13.08 -0.24 -18.96
CA LEU A 220 -12.44 -1.35 -19.67
C LEU A 220 -12.66 -1.30 -21.20
N GLY A 221 -13.76 -0.67 -21.64
CA GLY A 221 -14.11 -0.59 -23.07
C GLY A 221 -13.19 0.33 -23.90
N THR A 222 -12.35 1.15 -23.28
CA THR A 222 -11.46 2.09 -24.00
C THR A 222 -10.12 1.49 -24.42
N VAL A 223 -9.84 0.21 -24.10
CA VAL A 223 -8.58 -0.47 -24.44
C VAL A 223 -8.68 -1.31 -25.73
N GLU A 224 -9.89 -1.65 -26.18
CA GLU A 224 -10.08 -2.52 -27.37
C GLU A 224 -10.13 -1.75 -28.72
N ASP A 225 -10.12 -0.42 -28.72
CA ASP A 225 -10.32 0.38 -29.95
C ASP A 225 -9.02 0.90 -30.61
N THR A 226 -7.83 0.49 -30.15
CA THR A 226 -6.54 0.88 -30.78
C THR A 226 -5.97 -0.14 -31.77
N ASP A 227 -6.63 -1.28 -32.01
CA ASP A 227 -6.17 -2.32 -32.96
C ASP A 227 -7.18 -2.60 -34.09
N LYS A 228 -7.64 -1.56 -34.80
CA LYS A 228 -8.28 -1.71 -36.12
C LYS A 228 -7.83 -0.68 -37.13
#